data_AF-A0A417IIX0-F1
#
_entry.id   AF-A0A417IIX0-F1
#
_cell.length_a   1.000
_cell.length_b   1.000
_cell.length_c   1.000
_cell.angle_alpha   90.00
_cell.angle_beta   90.00
_cell.angle_gamma   90.00
#
_symmetry.space_group_name_H-M   'P 1'
#
loop_
_entity.id
_entity.type
_entity.pdbx_description
1 polymer ?
#
loop_
_entity_poly.entity_id
_entity_poly.type
_entity_poly.pdbx_seq_one_letter_code
_entity_poly.pdbx_strand_id
1 'polypeptide(L)'
;MSPEITITSEELRERVEDRLDRWIPDDVWNRAEPYARHKNEVNRQRHPEIDYYDNDYLVLLTADTVRETEFSDLTHALCDLTVARAQ
;
A
#
# COMPACT_ATOMS: atom_id res chain seq x y z
N MET A 1 -22.97 3.59 -0.63
CA MET A 1 -22.18 3.12 0.53
C MET A 1 -21.33 1.96 0.08
N SER A 2 -20.01 2.06 0.21
CA SER A 2 -19.10 0.99 -0.19
C SER A 2 -19.32 -0.29 0.65
N PRO A 3 -19.19 -1.49 0.04
CA PRO A 3 -19.26 -2.77 0.73
C PRO A 3 -18.31 -2.85 1.93
N GLU A 4 -18.60 -3.71 2.90
CA GLU A 4 -17.67 -3.98 4.01
C GLU A 4 -16.36 -4.61 3.48
N ILE A 5 -15.23 -4.25 4.10
CA ILE A 5 -13.94 -4.85 3.79
C ILE A 5 -13.82 -6.17 4.53
N THR A 6 -13.78 -7.27 3.79
CA THR A 6 -13.74 -8.63 4.36
C THR A 6 -12.45 -9.38 4.04
N ILE A 7 -11.65 -8.86 3.10
CA ILE A 7 -10.40 -9.50 2.68
C ILE A 7 -9.38 -9.54 3.82
N THR A 8 -8.82 -10.73 4.06
CA THR A 8 -7.78 -10.95 5.07
C THR A 8 -6.44 -10.31 4.64
N SER A 9 -5.49 -10.14 5.56
CA SER A 9 -4.14 -9.67 5.21
C SER A 9 -3.43 -10.64 4.25
N GLU A 10 -3.56 -11.94 4.49
CA GLU A 10 -2.97 -13.00 3.66
C GLU A 10 -3.55 -13.00 2.24
N GLU A 11 -4.88 -12.99 2.11
CA GLU A 11 -5.54 -12.95 0.80
C GLU A 11 -5.25 -11.64 0.06
N LEU A 12 -5.21 -10.51 0.79
CA LEU A 12 -4.83 -9.22 0.21
C LEU A 12 -3.39 -9.27 -0.32
N ARG A 13 -2.47 -9.89 0.43
CA ARG A 13 -1.07 -10.06 -0.01
C ARG A 13 -0.96 -10.88 -1.27
N GLU A 14 -1.60 -12.05 -1.30
CA GLU A 14 -1.59 -12.94 -2.47
C GLU A 14 -2.07 -12.20 -3.72
N ARG A 15 -3.21 -11.49 -3.63
CA ARG A 15 -3.76 -10.72 -4.75
C ARG A 15 -2.90 -9.54 -5.18
N VAL A 16 -2.19 -8.90 -4.24
CA VAL A 16 -1.26 -7.82 -4.56
C VAL A 16 0.01 -8.35 -5.21
N GLU A 17 0.56 -9.46 -4.73
CA GLU A 17 1.74 -10.12 -5.32
C GLU A 17 1.44 -10.61 -6.75
N ASP A 18 0.27 -11.22 -6.97
CA ASP A 18 -0.22 -11.60 -8.31
C ASP A 18 -0.34 -10.37 -9.24
N ARG A 19 -0.93 -9.28 -8.73
CA ARG A 19 -1.06 -8.02 -9.48
C ARG A 19 0.29 -7.38 -9.82
N LEU A 20 1.28 -7.48 -8.93
CA LEU A 20 2.60 -6.91 -9.12
C LEU A 20 3.55 -7.84 -9.89
N ASP A 21 3.14 -9.09 -10.12
CA ASP A 21 3.95 -10.16 -10.70
C ASP A 21 5.30 -10.35 -9.97
N ARG A 22 5.26 -10.26 -8.63
CA ARG A 22 6.43 -10.43 -7.76
C ARG A 22 6.06 -10.63 -6.30
N TRP A 23 6.97 -11.23 -5.56
CA TRP A 23 6.92 -11.29 -4.11
C TRP A 23 7.22 -9.92 -3.47
N ILE A 24 6.55 -9.62 -2.34
CA ILE A 24 6.75 -8.37 -1.60
C ILE A 24 7.53 -8.68 -0.31
N PRO A 25 8.62 -7.96 0.00
CA PRO A 25 9.33 -8.09 1.27
C PRO A 25 8.43 -7.86 2.48
N ASP A 26 8.60 -8.65 3.54
CA ASP A 26 7.79 -8.54 4.76
C ASP A 26 7.86 -7.16 5.39
N ASP A 27 9.04 -6.52 5.39
CA ASP A 27 9.22 -5.18 5.95
C ASP A 27 8.47 -4.11 5.14
N VAL A 28 8.37 -4.27 3.82
CA VAL A 28 7.59 -3.42 2.92
C VAL A 28 6.10 -3.68 3.15
N TRP A 29 5.69 -4.96 3.21
CA TRP A 29 4.30 -5.35 3.44
C TRP A 29 3.76 -4.81 4.76
N ASN A 30 4.50 -4.99 5.85
CA ASN A 30 4.12 -4.57 7.20
C ASN A 30 3.92 -3.05 7.32
N ARG A 31 4.49 -2.26 6.40
CA ARG A 31 4.29 -0.80 6.32
C ARG A 31 3.18 -0.43 5.34
N ALA A 32 3.17 -1.06 4.16
CA ALA A 32 2.28 -0.71 3.07
C ALA A 32 0.83 -1.12 3.33
N GLU A 33 0.58 -2.32 3.86
CA GLU A 33 -0.79 -2.83 4.06
C GLU A 33 -1.60 -1.99 5.06
N PRO A 34 -1.10 -1.72 6.30
CA PRO A 34 -1.85 -0.90 7.25
C PRO A 34 -2.10 0.51 6.72
N TYR A 35 -1.14 1.06 5.98
CA TYR A 35 -1.25 2.38 5.40
C TYR A 35 -2.29 2.44 4.27
N ALA A 36 -2.35 1.42 3.40
CA ALA A 36 -3.38 1.31 2.38
C ALA A 36 -4.78 1.16 2.98
N ARG A 37 -4.94 0.35 4.05
CA ARG A 37 -6.21 0.23 4.78
C ARG A 37 -6.65 1.56 5.39
N HIS A 38 -5.73 2.29 6.02
CA HIS A 38 -6.01 3.61 6.57
C HIS A 38 -6.40 4.63 5.50
N LYS A 39 -5.68 4.67 4.37
CA LYS A 39 -6.05 5.50 3.20
C LYS A 39 -7.46 5.17 2.71
N ASN A 40 -7.81 3.88 2.60
CA ASN A 40 -9.13 3.45 2.16
C ASN A 40 -10.22 3.89 3.14
N GLU A 41 -10.00 3.71 4.44
CA GLU A 41 -10.92 4.15 5.50
C GLU A 41 -11.18 5.66 5.41
N VAL A 42 -10.13 6.48 5.30
CA VAL A 42 -10.24 7.93 5.17
C VAL A 42 -11.03 8.32 3.91
N ASN A 43 -10.81 7.64 2.79
CA ASN A 43 -11.56 7.90 1.55
C ASN A 43 -13.04 7.56 1.69
N ARG A 44 -13.37 6.44 2.34
CA ARG A 44 -14.76 6.03 2.64
C ARG A 44 -15.48 7.02 3.55
N GLN A 45 -14.78 7.63 4.50
CA GLN A 45 -15.33 8.66 5.39
C GLN A 45 -15.56 9.99 4.67
N ARG A 46 -14.63 10.38 3.77
CA ARG A 46 -14.72 11.65 3.02
C ARG A 46 -15.77 11.60 1.91
N HIS A 47 -15.97 10.43 1.31
CA HIS A 47 -16.83 10.23 0.15
C HIS A 47 -17.76 9.02 0.36
N PRO A 48 -18.71 9.08 1.32
CA PRO A 48 -19.62 7.96 1.63
C PRO A 48 -20.56 7.59 0.46
N GLU A 49 -20.76 8.51 -0.48
CA GLU A 49 -21.50 8.30 -1.71
C GLU A 49 -20.83 7.32 -2.67
N ILE A 50 -19.50 7.19 -2.60
CA ILE A 50 -18.73 6.27 -3.44
C ILE A 50 -18.91 4.84 -2.91
N ASP A 51 -19.26 3.93 -3.82
CA ASP A 51 -19.55 2.53 -3.51
C ASP A 51 -18.47 1.54 -3.96
N TYR A 52 -17.42 1.99 -4.65
CA TYR A 52 -16.34 1.13 -5.14
C TYR A 52 -15.10 1.06 -4.24
N TYR A 53 -15.12 1.58 -3.00
CA TYR A 53 -14.01 1.42 -2.06
C TYR A 53 -14.04 0.05 -1.36
N ASP A 54 -14.15 -1.01 -2.14
CA ASP A 54 -14.31 -2.41 -1.75
C ASP A 54 -12.96 -3.15 -1.65
N ASN A 55 -13.02 -4.49 -1.56
CA ASN A 55 -11.83 -5.35 -1.51
C ASN A 55 -10.97 -5.23 -2.78
N ASP A 56 -11.58 -5.07 -3.96
CA ASP A 56 -10.85 -4.99 -5.22
C ASP A 56 -10.11 -3.66 -5.32
N TYR A 57 -10.75 -2.56 -4.94
CA TYR A 57 -10.08 -1.28 -4.81
C TYR A 57 -8.96 -1.32 -3.77
N LEU A 58 -9.14 -2.03 -2.66
CA LEU A 58 -8.09 -2.18 -1.66
C LEU A 58 -6.86 -2.93 -2.21
N VAL A 59 -7.03 -3.91 -3.10
CA VAL A 59 -5.90 -4.56 -3.81
C VAL A 59 -5.17 -3.56 -4.69
N LEU A 60 -5.90 -2.74 -5.48
CA LEU A 60 -5.31 -1.69 -6.32
C LEU A 60 -4.50 -0.70 -5.48
N LEU A 61 -5.12 -0.17 -4.44
CA LEU A 61 -4.53 0.82 -3.55
C LEU A 61 -3.31 0.28 -2.80
N THR A 62 -3.37 -0.98 -2.36
CA THR A 62 -2.24 -1.63 -1.66
C THR A 62 -1.07 -1.84 -2.61
N ALA A 63 -1.31 -2.27 -3.85
CA ALA A 63 -0.26 -2.42 -4.85
C ALA A 63 0.48 -1.09 -5.14
N ASP A 64 -0.26 0.02 -5.23
CA ASP A 64 0.35 1.33 -5.40
C ASP A 64 1.07 1.79 -4.12
N THR A 65 0.51 1.52 -2.95
CA THR A 65 1.14 1.85 -1.66
C THR A 65 2.44 1.07 -1.42
N VAL A 66 2.55 -0.17 -1.92
CA VAL A 66 3.81 -0.94 -1.92
C VAL A 66 4.87 -0.23 -2.77
N ARG A 67 4.51 0.18 -4.00
CA ARG A 67 5.43 0.93 -4.88
C ARG A 67 5.86 2.26 -4.26
N GLU A 68 4.93 2.97 -3.63
CA GLU A 68 5.22 4.22 -2.90
C GLU A 68 6.21 3.98 -1.76
N THR A 69 6.03 2.89 -1.00
CA THR A 69 6.91 2.54 0.13
C THR A 69 8.33 2.25 -0.35
N GLU A 70 8.48 1.43 -1.39
CA GLU A 70 9.80 1.11 -1.98
C GLU A 70 10.47 2.36 -2.59
N PHE A 71 9.68 3.23 -3.23
CA PHE A 71 10.19 4.49 -3.75
C PHE A 71 10.68 5.41 -2.62
N SER A 72 9.95 5.47 -1.51
CA SER A 72 10.37 6.21 -0.31
C SER A 72 11.69 5.67 0.25
N ASP A 73 11.82 4.35 0.37
CA ASP A 73 13.04 3.71 0.87
C ASP A 73 14.25 4.00 -0.03
N LEU A 74 14.07 3.88 -1.35
CA LEU A 74 15.11 4.22 -2.32
C LEU A 74 15.53 5.68 -2.18
N THR A 75 14.57 6.59 -2.04
CA THR A 75 14.83 8.03 -1.92
C THR A 75 15.62 8.33 -0.64
N HIS A 76 15.22 7.73 0.49
CA HIS A 76 15.91 7.90 1.76
C HIS A 76 17.35 7.36 1.69
N ALA A 77 17.54 6.16 1.14
CA ALA A 77 18.88 5.56 1.00
C ALA A 77 19.80 6.42 0.11
N LEU A 78 19.28 7.00 -0.98
CA LEU A 78 20.06 7.89 -1.85
C LEU A 78 20.43 9.21 -1.16
N CYS A 79 19.52 9.76 -0.36
CA CYS A 79 19.79 10.95 0.46
C CYS A 79 20.91 10.66 1.48
N ASP A 80 20.84 9.55 2.21
CA ASP A 80 21.85 9.18 3.21
C ASP A 80 23.24 9.02 2.57
N LEU A 81 23.32 8.35 1.40
CA LEU A 81 24.57 8.20 0.65
C LEU A 81 25.13 9.55 0.17
N THR A 82 24.26 10.48 -0.21
CA THR A 82 24.66 11.82 -0.67
C THR A 82 25.21 12.64 0.49
N VAL A 83 24.56 12.59 1.65
CA VAL A 83 25.01 13.27 2.88
C VAL A 83 26.35 12.69 3.36
N ALA A 84 26.50 11.37 3.38
CA ALA A 84 27.74 10.72 3.82
C ALA A 84 28.94 11.07 2.92
N ARG A 85 28.73 11.31 1.62
CA ARG A 85 29.78 11.73 0.68
C ARG A 85 30.17 13.21 0.80
N ALA A 86 29.35 14.03 1.45
CA ALA A 86 29.58 15.45 1.63
C ALA A 86 30.31 15.80 2.95
N GLN A 87 30.59 14.80 3.79
CA GLN A 87 31.33 14.90 5.05
C GLN A 87 32.79 14.49 4.85
#